data_AF-A0A7W8DQK8-F1
#
_entry.id   AF-A0A7W8DQK8-F1
#
_cell.length_a   1.000
_cell.length_b   1.000
_cell.length_c   1.000
_cell.angle_alpha   90.00
_cell.angle_beta   90.00
_cell.angle_gamma   90.00
#
_symmetry.space_group_name_H-M   'P 1'
#
loop_
_entity.id
_entity.type
_entity.pdbx_description
1 polymer ?
#
loop_
_entity_poly.entity_id
_entity_poly.type
_entity_poly.pdbx_seq_one_letter_code
_entity_poly.pdbx_strand_id
1 'polypeptide(L)'
;MRNVTDMANPLLDIWPYVHAIPSAQMGGHELWDKFVEFIYRSGNDRYDLVHVCTQTPNVFLVIVVDRRHVVIHGHRLLDFNELYSEVSTQ
;
A
#
# COMPACT_ATOMS: atom_id res chain seq x y z
N MET A 1 -0.98 14.80 -3.05
CA MET A 1 -1.60 13.56 -3.58
C MET A 1 -3.11 13.70 -3.46
N ARG A 2 -3.88 12.97 -4.25
CA ARG A 2 -5.35 13.03 -4.21
C ARG A 2 -5.91 11.63 -3.95
N ASN A 3 -6.87 11.52 -3.03
CA ASN A 3 -7.61 10.27 -2.85
C ASN A 3 -8.51 10.07 -4.08
N VAL A 4 -8.36 8.93 -4.74
CA VAL A 4 -9.11 8.54 -5.93
C VAL A 4 -9.82 7.20 -5.75
N THR A 5 -9.95 6.70 -4.52
CA THR A 5 -10.49 5.36 -4.21
C THR A 5 -11.79 5.07 -4.94
N ASP A 6 -12.76 5.99 -4.90
CA ASP A 6 -14.08 5.82 -5.53
C ASP A 6 -14.10 6.01 -7.05
N MET A 7 -13.02 6.52 -7.64
CA MET A 7 -12.93 6.87 -9.07
C MET A 7 -11.82 6.11 -9.80
N ALA A 8 -11.01 5.35 -9.07
CA ALA A 8 -9.87 4.66 -9.63
C ALA A 8 -10.34 3.43 -10.39
N ASN A 9 -10.03 3.38 -11.69
CA ASN A 9 -10.13 2.16 -12.46
C ASN A 9 -8.75 1.44 -12.40
N PRO A 10 -8.67 0.19 -11.92
CA PRO A 10 -7.42 -0.56 -11.88
C PRO A 10 -6.84 -0.72 -13.30
N LEU A 11 -5.57 -0.40 -13.46
CA LEU A 11 -4.87 -0.57 -14.74
C LEU A 11 -4.30 -1.99 -14.93
N LEU A 12 -4.07 -2.70 -13.83
CA LEU A 12 -3.50 -4.04 -13.79
C LEU A 12 -3.90 -4.76 -12.50
N ASP A 13 -3.85 -6.08 -12.50
CA ASP A 13 -4.08 -6.90 -11.31
C ASP A 13 -2.82 -6.93 -10.43
N ILE A 14 -2.93 -6.37 -9.22
CA ILE A 14 -1.82 -6.31 -8.26
C ILE A 14 -1.69 -7.59 -7.42
N TRP A 15 -2.72 -8.43 -7.34
CA TRP A 15 -2.77 -9.54 -6.40
C TRP A 15 -1.67 -10.59 -6.61
N PRO A 16 -1.32 -11.00 -7.85
CA PRO A 16 -0.19 -11.91 -8.06
C PRO A 16 1.13 -11.38 -7.50
N TYR A 17 1.36 -10.06 -7.60
CA TYR A 17 2.53 -9.43 -7.01
C TYR A 17 2.44 -9.39 -5.49
N VAL A 18 1.30 -8.99 -4.94
CA VAL A 18 1.05 -8.96 -3.48
C VAL A 18 1.32 -10.34 -2.85
N HIS A 19 0.80 -11.41 -3.46
CA HIS A 19 1.00 -12.77 -2.98
C HIS A 19 2.44 -13.27 -3.12
N ALA A 20 3.26 -12.66 -3.99
CA ALA A 20 4.67 -13.00 -4.17
C ALA A 20 5.60 -12.23 -3.21
N ILE A 21 5.09 -11.28 -2.42
CA ILE A 21 5.91 -10.52 -1.47
C ILE A 21 6.39 -11.45 -0.35
N PRO A 22 7.70 -11.52 -0.07
CA PRO A 22 8.22 -12.34 1.02
C PRO A 22 7.69 -11.89 2.38
N SER A 23 7.34 -12.84 3.24
CA SER A 23 6.87 -12.55 4.62
C SER A 23 7.86 -11.71 5.44
N ALA A 24 9.17 -11.83 5.17
CA ALA A 24 10.21 -11.01 5.79
C ALA A 24 10.04 -9.50 5.51
N GLN A 25 9.42 -9.13 4.40
CA GLN A 25 9.14 -7.73 4.04
C GLN A 25 7.79 -7.24 4.62
N MET A 26 7.02 -8.14 5.23
CA MET A 26 5.73 -7.84 5.86
C MET A 26 5.84 -7.51 7.35
N GLY A 27 7.04 -7.56 7.94
CA GLY A 27 7.24 -7.19 9.35
C GLY A 27 6.48 -8.07 10.36
N GLY A 28 6.01 -9.25 9.95
CA GLY A 28 5.13 -10.10 10.75
C GLY A 28 3.64 -9.76 10.68
N HIS A 29 3.24 -8.76 9.88
CA HIS A 29 1.84 -8.40 9.67
C HIS A 29 1.18 -9.24 8.58
N GLU A 30 -0.06 -9.66 8.84
CA GLU A 30 -0.87 -10.38 7.86
C GLU A 30 -1.78 -9.43 7.10
N LEU A 31 -2.06 -9.71 5.83
CA LEU A 31 -3.00 -8.96 5.02
C LEU A 31 -4.44 -9.42 5.25
N TRP A 32 -5.39 -8.51 5.08
CA TRP A 32 -6.76 -8.91 4.78
C TRP A 32 -6.84 -9.44 3.34
N ASP A 33 -7.63 -10.49 3.12
CA ASP A 33 -7.78 -11.05 1.78
C ASP A 33 -8.41 -10.03 0.83
N LYS A 34 -7.69 -9.71 -0.23
CA LYS A 34 -8.09 -8.84 -1.33
C LYS A 34 -8.72 -7.49 -0.94
N PHE A 35 -8.27 -6.90 0.16
CA PHE A 35 -8.85 -5.66 0.67
C PHE A 35 -7.96 -4.44 0.45
N VAL A 36 -8.44 -3.51 -0.38
CA VAL A 36 -7.83 -2.20 -0.65
C VAL A 36 -8.63 -1.14 0.08
N GLU A 37 -7.98 -0.39 0.97
CA GLU A 37 -8.60 0.69 1.73
C GLU A 37 -8.64 1.98 0.92
N PHE A 38 -7.48 2.39 0.39
CA PHE A 38 -7.33 3.66 -0.29
C PHE A 38 -6.46 3.54 -1.53
N ILE A 39 -6.77 4.38 -2.52
CA ILE A 39 -5.90 4.61 -3.67
C ILE A 39 -5.60 6.11 -3.72
N TYR A 40 -4.32 6.45 -3.63
CA TYR A 40 -3.85 7.83 -3.77
C TYR A 40 -3.12 8.01 -5.09
N ARG A 41 -3.50 9.06 -5.83
CA ARG A 41 -2.80 9.45 -7.05
C ARG A 41 -1.79 10.56 -6.79
N SER A 42 -0.60 10.42 -7.39
CA SER A 42 0.44 11.45 -7.37
C SER A 42 -0.03 12.72 -8.09
N GLY A 43 0.51 13.89 -7.74
CA GLY A 43 0.05 15.17 -8.30
C GLY A 43 0.29 15.33 -9.82
N ASN A 44 1.17 14.52 -10.39
CA ASN A 44 1.43 14.45 -11.83
C ASN A 44 0.73 13.27 -12.52
N ASP A 45 -0.21 12.61 -11.84
CA ASP A 45 -0.97 11.44 -12.29
C ASP A 45 -0.14 10.23 -12.76
N ARG A 46 1.17 10.21 -12.46
CA ARG A 46 2.08 9.14 -12.87
C ARG A 46 1.92 7.87 -12.04
N TYR A 47 1.67 8.02 -10.74
CA TYR A 47 1.66 6.89 -9.81
C TYR A 47 0.31 6.80 -9.11
N ASP A 48 -0.18 5.56 -9.00
CA ASP A 48 -1.19 5.20 -8.00
C ASP A 48 -0.50 4.46 -6.86
N LEU A 49 -0.77 4.89 -5.63
CA LEU A 49 -0.35 4.27 -4.39
C LEU A 49 -1.58 3.52 -3.85
N VAL A 50 -1.58 2.20 -3.98
CA VAL A 50 -2.68 1.33 -3.57
C VAL A 50 -2.38 0.82 -2.16
N HIS A 51 -3.22 1.18 -1.20
CA HIS A 51 -3.10 0.78 0.20
C HIS A 51 -3.89 -0.51 0.42
N VAL A 52 -3.18 -1.62 0.57
CA VAL A 52 -3.73 -2.92 0.96
C VAL A 52 -3.68 -3.02 2.49
N CYS A 53 -4.82 -3.32 3.13
CA CYS A 53 -4.84 -3.40 4.59
C CYS A 53 -4.11 -4.63 5.11
N THR A 54 -3.41 -4.41 6.21
CA THR A 54 -3.07 -5.49 7.12
C THR A 54 -4.18 -5.70 8.15
N GLN A 55 -4.13 -6.82 8.86
CA GLN A 55 -4.96 -7.09 10.04
C GLN A 55 -4.53 -6.26 11.25
N THR A 56 -3.36 -5.61 11.20
CA THR A 56 -2.89 -4.70 12.23
C THR A 56 -3.36 -3.28 11.94
N PRO A 57 -4.09 -2.63 12.87
CA PRO A 57 -4.51 -1.24 12.69
C PRO A 57 -3.33 -0.31 12.39
N ASN A 58 -3.57 0.68 11.52
CA ASN A 58 -2.57 1.67 11.09
C ASN A 58 -1.32 1.09 10.39
N VAL A 59 -1.36 -0.16 9.94
CA VAL A 59 -0.30 -0.76 9.12
C VAL A 59 -0.88 -1.12 7.75
N PHE A 60 -0.24 -0.61 6.70
CA PHE A 60 -0.67 -0.78 5.32
C PHE A 60 0.48 -1.28 4.45
N LEU A 61 0.19 -2.23 3.57
CA LEU A 61 1.07 -2.53 2.46
C LEU A 61 0.72 -1.60 1.30
N VAL A 62 1.66 -0.74 0.91
CA VAL A 62 1.47 0.20 -0.19
C VAL A 62 2.11 -0.37 -1.45
N ILE A 63 1.29 -0.64 -2.48
CA ILE A 63 1.76 -1.02 -3.82
C ILE A 63 1.83 0.24 -4.69
N VAL A 64 2.98 0.47 -5.32
CA VAL A 64 3.19 1.62 -6.21
C VAL A 64 3.05 1.16 -7.65
N VAL A 65 2.03 1.65 -8.34
CA VAL A 65 1.77 1.37 -9.75
C VAL A 65 2.21 2.57 -10.60
N ASP A 66 3.12 2.36 -11.54
CA ASP A 66 3.44 3.34 -12.59
C ASP A 66 2.35 3.24 -13.68
N ARG A 67 1.50 4.26 -13.73
CA ARG A 67 0.37 4.33 -14.67
C ARG A 67 0.80 4.58 -16.11
N ARG A 68 1.97 5.19 -16.32
CA ARG A 68 2.47 5.51 -17.66
C ARG A 68 2.97 4.24 -18.36
N HIS A 69 3.66 3.38 -17.61
CA HIS A 69 4.20 2.13 -18.14
C HIS A 69 3.28 0.93 -17.88
N VAL A 70 2.25 1.09 -17.03
CA VAL A 70 1.32 0.04 -16.62
C VAL A 70 2.07 -1.14 -15.98
N VAL A 71 2.93 -0.80 -15.02
CA VAL A 71 3.74 -1.78 -14.27
C VAL A 71 3.71 -1.48 -12.78
N ILE A 72 3.96 -2.50 -11.96
CA ILE A 72 4.23 -2.33 -10.54
C ILE A 72 5.66 -1.84 -10.39
N HIS A 73 5.83 -0.64 -9.85
CA HIS A 73 7.14 -0.03 -9.60
C HIS A 73 7.79 -0.64 -8.36
N GLY A 74 6.99 -1.01 -7.37
CA GLY A 74 7.46 -1.63 -6.13
C GLY A 74 6.39 -1.61 -5.04
N HIS A 75 6.81 -1.90 -3.82
CA HIS A 75 5.95 -1.82 -2.64
C HIS A 75 6.70 -1.28 -1.42
N ARG A 76 5.95 -0.88 -0.39
CA ARG A 76 6.48 -0.49 0.91
C ARG A 76 5.47 -0.85 2.01
N LEU A 77 5.94 -1.45 3.09
CA LEU A 77 5.17 -1.56 4.32
C LEU A 77 5.21 -0.22 5.06
N LEU A 78 4.03 0.33 5.36
CA LEU A 78 3.86 1.57 6.09
C LEU A 78 3.24 1.24 7.45
N ASP A 79 4.08 1.20 8.48
CA ASP A 79 3.66 1.02 9.86
C ASP A 79 3.62 2.38 10.57
N PHE A 80 2.42 2.93 10.76
CA PHE A 80 2.28 4.18 11.51
C PHE A 80 2.46 4.00 13.02
N ASN A 81 2.27 2.79 13.54
CA ASN A 81 2.51 2.52 14.96
C ASN A 81 4.02 2.62 15.25
N GLU A 82 4.87 2.11 14.36
CA GLU A 82 6.32 2.29 14.48
C GLU A 82 6.71 3.78 14.33
N LEU A 83 6.17 4.47 13.32
CA LEU A 83 6.53 5.85 13.01
C LEU A 83 6.08 6.88 14.06
N TYR A 84 4.97 6.62 14.75
CA TYR A 84 4.33 7.57 15.66
C TYR A 84 4.09 7.02 17.06
N SER A 85 4.69 5.88 17.42
CA SER A 85 4.70 5.45 18.82
C SER A 85 5.35 6.54 19.67
N GLU A 86 4.60 7.08 20.63
CA GLU A 86 5.17 7.98 21.61
C GLU A 86 6.23 7.20 22.39
N VAL A 87 7.50 7.51 22.15
CA VAL A 87 8.56 7.12 23.09
C VAL A 87 8.32 7.95 24.35
N SER A 88 7.50 7.42 25.26
CA SER A 88 7.41 7.91 26.62
C SER A 88 8.79 7.75 27.24
N THR A 89 9.58 8.82 27.16
CA THR A 89 10.88 8.91 27.81
C THR A 89 10.58 9.09 29.30
N GLN A 90 10.61 7.99 30.06
CA GLN A 90 10.74 8.05 31.52
C GLN A 90 12.17 8.41 31.90
#